data_AF-A0A497QS12-F1
#
_entry.id   AF-A0A497QS12-F1
#
_cell.length_a   1.000
_cell.length_b   1.000
_cell.length_c   1.000
_cell.angle_alpha   90.00
_cell.angle_beta   90.00
_cell.angle_gamma   90.00
#
_symmetry.space_group_name_H-M   'P 1'
#
loop_
_entity.id
_entity.type
_entity.pdbx_description
1 polymer ?
#
loop_
_entity_poly.entity_id
_entity_poly.type
_entity_poly.pdbx_seq_one_letter_code
_entity_poly.pdbx_strand_id
1 'polypeptide(L)'
;MTKVNVGPFACPICKATIERITVELEAIESMYKQTAKPVPVVVTCPKGHAIVAYLYTVKEGNTKKVLIRNVRPAVSSAEESGESAAEKNKDNFRKSIDDWLESL
;
A
#
# COMPACT_ATOMS: atom_id res chain seq x y z
N MET A 1 10.60 11.07 -12.69
CA MET A 1 9.72 10.12 -11.98
C MET A 1 9.33 8.98 -12.91
N THR A 2 9.99 7.83 -12.75
CA THR A 2 9.72 6.62 -13.53
C THR A 2 8.53 5.87 -12.94
N LYS A 3 7.46 5.72 -13.74
CA LYS A 3 6.25 4.97 -13.35
C LYS A 3 6.34 3.53 -13.85
N VAL A 4 5.98 2.58 -12.99
CA VAL A 4 5.97 1.15 -13.33
C VAL A 4 4.61 0.53 -13.03
N ASN A 5 4.20 -0.42 -13.87
CA ASN A 5 2.98 -1.17 -13.67
C ASN A 5 3.28 -2.46 -12.91
N VAL A 6 2.47 -2.74 -11.88
CA VAL A 6 2.62 -3.91 -11.02
C VAL A 6 1.31 -4.69 -11.05
N GLY A 7 1.38 -6.00 -11.31
CA GLY A 7 0.21 -6.89 -11.43
C GLY A 7 0.38 -7.90 -12.57
N PRO A 8 -0.63 -8.75 -12.81
CA PRO A 8 -1.94 -8.81 -12.13
C PRO A 8 -1.89 -9.51 -10.77
N PHE A 9 -2.89 -9.25 -9.91
CA PHE A 9 -3.09 -9.97 -8.65
C PHE A 9 -4.56 -9.98 -8.23
N ALA A 10 -4.94 -10.91 -7.34
CA ALA A 10 -6.32 -11.06 -6.90
C ALA A 10 -6.60 -10.31 -5.59
N CYS A 11 -7.79 -9.72 -5.48
CA CYS A 11 -8.29 -9.20 -4.22
C CYS A 11 -8.45 -10.34 -3.20
N PRO A 12 -7.82 -10.28 -2.01
CA PRO A 12 -7.92 -11.34 -1.02
C PRO A 12 -9.35 -11.57 -0.51
N ILE A 13 -10.20 -10.53 -0.55
CA ILE A 13 -11.58 -10.52 -0.03
C ILE A 13 -12.57 -11.14 -1.04
N CYS A 14 -12.66 -10.58 -2.25
CA CYS A 14 -13.68 -10.95 -3.24
C CYS A 14 -13.14 -11.72 -4.46
N LYS A 15 -11.83 -12.01 -4.49
CA LYS A 15 -11.13 -12.68 -5.60
C LYS A 15 -11.18 -11.97 -6.96
N ALA A 16 -11.72 -10.75 -7.03
CA ALA A 16 -11.67 -9.94 -8.23
C ALA A 16 -10.21 -9.65 -8.64
N THR A 17 -9.92 -9.81 -9.92
CA THR A 17 -8.58 -9.54 -10.49
C THR A 17 -8.34 -8.04 -10.58
N ILE A 18 -7.18 -7.61 -10.13
CA ILE A 18 -6.63 -6.27 -10.31
C ILE A 18 -5.56 -6.40 -11.39
N GLU A 19 -5.83 -5.82 -12.56
CA GLU A 19 -4.97 -6.02 -13.74
C GLU A 19 -3.60 -5.37 -13.56
N ARG A 20 -3.58 -4.11 -13.13
CA ARG A 20 -2.36 -3.33 -12.95
C ARG A 20 -2.58 -2.19 -11.98
N ILE A 21 -1.55 -1.89 -11.21
CA ILE A 21 -1.44 -0.67 -10.42
C ILE A 21 -0.19 0.09 -10.89
N THR A 22 -0.29 1.40 -11.03
CA THR A 22 0.85 2.24 -11.43
C THR A 22 1.47 2.85 -10.18
N VAL A 23 2.76 2.62 -9.97
CA VAL A 23 3.50 3.14 -8.83
C VAL A 23 4.78 3.84 -9.27
N GLU A 24 5.29 4.74 -8.43
CA GLU A 24 6.53 5.45 -8.69
C GLU A 24 7.73 4.62 -8.22
N LEU A 25 8.57 4.19 -9.17
CA LEU A 25 9.71 3.31 -8.89
C LEU A 25 10.67 3.93 -7.87
N GLU A 26 10.98 5.21 -8.03
CA GLU A 26 11.92 5.94 -7.17
C GLU A 26 11.42 6.03 -5.72
N ALA A 27 10.12 6.22 -5.52
CA ALA A 27 9.50 6.26 -4.21
C ALA A 27 9.56 4.89 -3.51
N ILE A 28 9.17 3.82 -4.21
CA ILE A 28 9.24 2.44 -3.68
C ILE A 28 10.70 2.05 -3.38
N GLU A 29 11.63 2.38 -4.28
CA GLU A 29 13.05 2.09 -4.09
C GLU A 29 13.63 2.81 -2.87
N SER A 30 13.35 4.11 -2.73
CA SER A 30 13.83 4.91 -1.61
C SER A 30 13.31 4.35 -0.28
N MET A 31 12.00 4.10 -0.17
CA MET A 31 11.40 3.55 1.04
C MET A 31 11.91 2.13 1.36
N TYR A 32 12.05 1.27 0.35
CA TYR A 32 12.56 -0.09 0.54
C TYR A 32 14.02 -0.09 1.03
N LYS A 33 14.87 0.79 0.49
CA LYS A 33 16.27 0.95 0.93
C LYS A 33 16.38 1.49 2.35
N GLN A 34 15.51 2.42 2.74
CA GLN A 34 15.52 3.01 4.08
C GLN A 34 15.04 2.02 5.14
N THR A 35 13.99 1.25 4.84
CA THR A 35 13.32 0.41 5.85
C THR A 35 13.72 -1.06 5.82
N ALA A 36 14.36 -1.51 4.72
CA ALA A 36 14.57 -2.93 4.39
C ALA A 36 13.28 -3.78 4.47
N LYS A 37 12.11 -3.14 4.37
CA LYS A 37 10.79 -3.76 4.49
C LYS A 37 9.95 -3.46 3.24
N PRO A 38 9.09 -4.39 2.80
CA PRO A 38 8.15 -4.13 1.71
C PRO A 38 7.28 -2.90 2.00
N VAL A 39 7.17 -2.02 1.01
CA VAL A 39 6.46 -0.76 1.05
C VAL A 39 4.95 -1.00 0.92
N PRO A 40 4.12 -0.60 1.90
CA PRO A 40 2.68 -0.75 1.82
C PRO A 40 2.09 0.28 0.85
N VAL A 41 1.28 -0.19 -0.12
CA VAL A 41 0.51 0.64 -1.05
C VAL A 41 -0.95 0.27 -0.95
N VAL A 42 -1.80 1.25 -0.60
CA VAL A 42 -3.25 1.05 -0.52
C VAL A 42 -3.84 1.13 -1.92
N VAL A 43 -4.62 0.12 -2.28
CA VAL A 43 -5.28 0.01 -3.58
C VAL A 43 -6.72 -0.46 -3.36
N THR A 44 -7.62 0.02 -4.21
CA THR A 44 -9.04 -0.37 -4.16
C THR A 44 -9.32 -1.34 -5.29
N CYS A 45 -9.88 -2.51 -4.99
CA CYS A 45 -10.23 -3.47 -6.03
C CYS A 45 -11.46 -3.01 -6.83
N PRO A 46 -11.75 -3.59 -8.01
CA PRO A 46 -12.92 -3.21 -8.82
C PRO A 46 -14.28 -3.36 -8.11
N LYS A 47 -14.34 -4.13 -7.02
CA LYS A 47 -15.52 -4.32 -6.18
C LYS A 47 -15.56 -3.39 -4.96
N GLY A 48 -14.65 -2.42 -4.86
CA GLY A 48 -14.65 -1.40 -3.80
C GLY A 48 -13.92 -1.79 -2.50
N HIS A 49 -13.27 -2.96 -2.43
CA HIS A 49 -12.52 -3.34 -1.23
C HIS A 49 -11.16 -2.65 -1.18
N ALA A 50 -10.89 -1.96 -0.07
CA ALA A 50 -9.56 -1.44 0.23
C ALA A 50 -8.61 -2.57 0.64
N ILE A 51 -7.46 -2.64 0.00
CA ILE A 51 -6.44 -3.66 0.22
C ILE A 51 -5.06 -3.00 0.25
N VAL A 52 -4.11 -3.62 0.96
CA VAL A 52 -2.72 -3.18 1.05
C VAL A 52 -1.84 -4.16 0.28
N ALA A 53 -1.21 -3.68 -0.78
CA ALA A 53 -0.18 -4.40 -1.52
C ALA A 53 1.20 -4.01 -0.98
N TYR A 54 1.96 -5.00 -0.55
CA TYR A 54 3.32 -4.82 -0.03
C TYR A 54 4.32 -4.98 -1.16
N LEU A 55 4.92 -3.88 -1.60
CA LEU A 55 5.78 -3.82 -2.78
C LEU A 55 7.26 -3.79 -2.40
N TYR A 56 8.12 -4.33 -3.23
CA TYR A 56 9.57 -4.23 -3.05
C TYR A 56 10.28 -4.17 -4.40
N THR A 57 11.47 -3.58 -4.41
CA THR A 57 12.29 -3.52 -5.63
C THR A 57 13.29 -4.66 -5.69
N VAL A 58 13.44 -5.25 -6.87
CA VAL A 58 14.52 -6.19 -7.19
C VAL A 58 15.31 -5.67 -8.38
N LYS A 59 16.61 -5.97 -8.39
CA LYS A 59 17.50 -5.72 -9.53
C LYS A 59 17.67 -7.03 -10.30
N GLU A 60 17.26 -7.05 -11.56
CA GLU A 60 17.42 -8.18 -12.46
C GLU A 60 18.30 -7.74 -13.64
N GLY A 61 19.58 -8.09 -13.58
CA GLY A 61 20.60 -7.54 -14.49
C GLY A 61 20.72 -6.02 -14.37
N ASN A 62 20.52 -5.32 -15.49
CA ASN A 62 20.53 -3.85 -15.55
C ASN A 62 19.15 -3.21 -15.31
N THR A 63 18.12 -4.01 -15.06
CA THR A 63 16.74 -3.52 -14.93
C THR A 63 16.28 -3.59 -13.48
N LYS A 64 15.63 -2.51 -13.00
CA LYS A 64 14.93 -2.51 -11.72
C LYS A 64 13.46 -2.87 -11.95
N LYS A 65 12.93 -3.78 -11.14
CA LYS A 65 11.52 -4.18 -11.15
C LYS A 65 10.89 -3.96 -9.78
N VAL A 66 9.58 -3.70 -9.76
CA VAL A 66 8.78 -3.70 -8.53
C VAL A 66 7.95 -4.97 -8.51
N LEU A 67 8.00 -5.70 -7.41
CA LEU A 67 7.29 -6.95 -7.20
C LEU A 67 6.37 -6.85 -5.99
N ILE A 68 5.32 -7.68 -5.98
CA ILE A 68 4.38 -7.80 -4.86
C ILE A 68 4.89 -8.91 -3.94
N ARG A 69 5.15 -8.58 -2.68
CA ARG A 69 5.47 -9.56 -1.64
C ARG A 69 4.23 -10.19 -1.03
N ASN A 70 3.22 -9.37 -0.75
CA ASN A 70 1.97 -9.82 -0.12
C ASN A 70 0.83 -8.85 -0.43
N VAL A 71 -0.42 -9.32 -0.33
CA VAL A 71 -1.64 -8.50 -0.45
C VAL A 71 -2.56 -8.84 0.72
N ARG A 72 -2.99 -7.84 1.48
CA ARG A 72 -3.87 -8.01 2.64
C ARG A 72 -5.08 -7.09 2.55
N PRO A 73 -6.21 -7.43 3.19
CA PRO A 73 -7.26 -6.46 3.48
C PRO A 73 -6.66 -5.23 4.17
N ALA A 74 -7.09 -4.03 3.78
CA ALA A 74 -6.85 -2.86 4.62
C ALA A 74 -7.79 -3.00 5.82
N VAL A 75 -7.26 -3.46 6.95
CA VAL A 75 -8.02 -3.41 8.21
C VAL A 75 -8.17 -1.94 8.56
N SER A 76 -9.35 -1.38 8.30
CA SER A 76 -9.80 -0.23 9.06
C SER A 76 -9.89 -0.72 10.50
N SER A 77 -9.16 -0.14 11.44
CA SER A 77 -9.49 -0.28 12.85
C SER A 77 -10.88 0.30 13.04
N ALA A 78 -11.89 -0.55 12.88
CA ALA A 78 -13.29 -0.28 13.08
C ALA A 78 -13.85 -1.44 13.91
N GLU A 79 -13.33 -1.57 15.14
CA GLU A 79 -14.20 -1.90 16.25
C GLU A 79 -14.88 -0.60 16.67
N GLU A 80 -15.93 -0.20 15.95
CA GLU A 80 -17.08 0.50 16.54
C GLU A 80 -18.18 0.67 15.47
N SER A 81 -19.29 0.01 15.78
CA SER A 81 -20.65 0.22 15.32
C SER A 81 -20.97 1.54 14.63
N GLY A 82 -21.64 1.43 13.47
CA GLY A 82 -22.67 2.39 13.06
C GLY A 82 -22.22 3.77 12.56
N GLU A 83 -22.93 4.24 11.54
CA GLU A 83 -23.00 5.64 11.12
C GLU A 83 -21.75 6.30 10.51
N SER A 84 -21.75 6.31 9.17
CA SER A 84 -21.42 7.46 8.30
C SER A 84 -20.47 8.53 8.87
N ALA A 85 -19.19 8.51 8.48
CA ALA A 85 -18.27 9.61 8.72
C ALA A 85 -17.25 9.79 7.58
N ALA A 86 -17.65 10.50 6.53
CA ALA A 86 -16.79 10.85 5.39
C ALA A 86 -15.86 12.07 5.64
N GLU A 87 -15.79 12.64 6.84
CA GLU A 87 -15.17 13.97 7.01
C GLU A 87 -14.16 14.14 8.17
N LYS A 88 -13.62 13.08 8.79
CA LYS A 88 -12.68 13.22 9.93
C LYS A 88 -11.23 12.75 9.69
N ASN A 89 -10.85 12.39 8.46
CA ASN A 89 -9.62 11.63 8.21
C ASN A 89 -8.34 12.45 7.89
N LYS A 90 -8.26 13.73 8.27
CA LYS A 90 -7.01 14.53 8.09
C LYS A 90 -6.24 14.77 9.39
N ASP A 91 -6.91 14.85 10.54
CA ASP A 91 -6.25 15.13 11.81
C ASP A 91 -5.61 13.90 12.47
N ASN A 92 -6.22 12.72 12.34
CA ASN A 92 -5.69 11.50 12.95
C ASN A 92 -4.39 11.00 12.32
N PHE A 93 -4.14 11.33 11.04
CA PHE A 93 -2.92 10.90 10.35
C PHE A 93 -1.68 11.65 10.83
N ARG A 94 -1.80 12.95 11.18
CA ARG A 94 -0.69 13.73 11.72
C ARG A 94 -0.27 13.26 13.10
N LYS A 95 -1.23 13.03 14.00
CA LYS A 95 -0.94 12.51 15.35
C LYS A 95 -0.27 11.14 15.33
N SER A 96 -0.66 10.25 14.41
CA SER A 96 -0.08 8.91 14.31
C SER A 96 1.38 8.91 13.81
N ILE A 97 1.86 9.98 13.18
CA ILE A 97 3.26 10.08 12.72
C ILE A 97 4.15 10.64 13.83
N ASP A 98 3.71 11.69 14.53
CA ASP A 98 4.46 12.26 15.66
C ASP A 98 4.67 11.22 16.79
N ASP A 99 3.62 10.48 17.15
CA ASP A 99 3.69 9.45 18.21
C ASP A 99 4.65 8.29 17.86
N TRP A 100 4.80 8.02 16.55
CA TRP A 100 5.72 6.99 16.05
C TRP A 100 7.18 7.47 16.01
N LEU A 101 7.42 8.78 15.93
CA LEU A 101 8.75 9.38 15.91
C LEU A 101 9.33 9.60 17.31
N GLU A 102 8.49 9.83 18.32
CA GLU A 102 8.93 10.00 19.71
C GLU A 102 9.28 8.67 20.43
N SER A 103 8.96 7.53 19.82
CA SER A 103 9.26 6.19 20.35
C SER A 103 10.57 5.57 19.78
N LEU A 104 11.39 6.37 19.08
CA LEU A 104 12.75 6.02 18.61
C LEU A 104 13.82 6.67 19.49
#